data_AF-A0A367LX24-F1
#
_entry.id   AF-A0A367LX24-F1
#
_cell.length_a   1.000
_cell.length_b   1.000
_cell.length_c   1.000
_cell.angle_alpha   90.00
_cell.angle_beta   90.00
_cell.angle_gamma   90.00
#
_symmetry.space_group_name_H-M   'P 1'
#
loop_
_entity.id
_entity.type
_entity.pdbx_description
1 polymer ?
#
loop_
_entity_poly.entity_id
_entity_poly.type
_entity_poly.pdbx_seq_one_letter_code
_entity_poly.pdbx_strand_id
1 'polypeptide(L)' 'MQTLLKLLQDGRFHSGEELGAVLGISRSAVWKRLQHLEAEHGLQFHKVRGRGYRLASPLSLLDPRKIDSLW' A
#
# COMPACT_ATOMS: atom_id res chain seq x y z
N MET A 1 0.68 8.43 -4.52
CA MET A 1 0.59 6.95 -4.57
C MET A 1 1.62 6.24 -3.71
N GLN A 2 2.90 6.63 -3.72
CA GLN A 2 3.97 5.94 -2.96
C GLN A 2 3.71 5.77 -1.45
N THR A 3 3.00 6.70 -0.81
CA THR A 3 2.72 6.64 0.64
C THR A 3 1.89 5.43 1.04
N LEU A 4 0.90 5.03 0.23
CA LEU A 4 0.02 3.90 0.58
C LEU A 4 0.75 2.55 0.48
N LEU A 5 1.61 2.38 -0.53
CA LEU A 5 2.45 1.17 -0.63
C LEU A 5 3.47 1.10 0.50
N LYS A 6 4.08 2.22 0.88
CA LYS A 6 5.00 2.28 2.04
C LYS A 6 4.33 1.88 3.35
N LEU A 7 3.06 2.24 3.55
CA LEU A 7 2.30 1.83 4.73
C LEU A 7 2.00 0.32 4.73
N LEU A 8 1.72 -0.25 3.56
CA LEU A 8 1.36 -1.67 3.42
C LEU A 8 2.55 -2.61 3.25
N GLN A 9 3.77 -2.08 3.03
CA GLN A 9 4.97 -2.89 2.76
C GLN A 9 5.34 -3.84 3.91
N ASP A 10 4.86 -3.56 5.12
CA ASP A 10 5.09 -4.41 6.30
C ASP A 10 4.33 -5.76 6.25
N GLY A 11 3.44 -5.94 5.27
CA GLY A 11 2.68 -7.16 5.05
C GLY A 11 1.56 -7.41 6.08
N ARG A 12 1.28 -6.43 6.95
CA ARG A 12 0.25 -6.50 7.99
C ARG A 12 -1.07 -5.94 7.49
N PHE A 13 -2.15 -6.27 8.19
CA PHE A 13 -3.45 -5.67 7.93
C PHE A 13 -3.52 -4.28 8.56
N HIS A 14 -3.90 -3.30 7.74
CA HIS A 14 -4.17 -1.93 8.16
C HIS A 14 -5.62 -1.58 7.86
N SER A 15 -6.30 -0.94 8.82
CA SER A 15 -7.70 -0.60 8.63
C SER A 15 -7.87 0.53 7.59
N GLY A 16 -9.03 0.58 6.92
CA GLY A 16 -9.30 1.65 5.97
C GLY A 16 -9.44 3.03 6.62
N GLU A 17 -9.88 3.07 7.88
CA GLU A 17 -9.92 4.31 8.68
C GLU A 17 -8.52 4.79 9.07
N GLU A 18 -7.66 3.90 9.56
CA GLU A 18 -6.26 4.22 9.89
C GLU A 18 -5.51 4.76 8.68
N LEU A 19 -5.56 4.03 7.55
CA LEU A 19 -4.94 4.47 6.31
C LEU A 19 -5.53 5.79 5.82
N GLY A 20 -6.84 5.97 5.97
CA GLY A 20 -7.53 7.21 5.61
C GLY A 20 -7.04 8.39 6.44
N ALA A 21 -6.97 8.22 7.77
CA ALA A 21 -6.51 9.23 8.71
C ALA A 21 -5.06 9.65 8.44
N VAL A 22 -4.15 8.69 8.24
CA VAL A 22 -2.74 8.96 7.92
C VAL A 22 -2.59 9.69 6.58
N LEU A 23 -3.44 9.37 5.60
CA LEU A 23 -3.39 9.96 4.26
C LEU A 23 -4.24 11.23 4.11
N GLY A 24 -5.01 11.63 5.13
CA GLY A 24 -5.95 12.76 5.06
C GLY A 24 -7.09 12.54 4.07
N ILE A 25 -7.54 11.29 3.85
CA ILE A 25 -8.60 10.94 2.91
C ILE A 25 -9.64 10.01 3.54
N SER A 26 -10.81 9.88 2.90
CA SER A 26 -11.83 8.94 3.36
C SER A 26 -11.43 7.48 3.15
N ARG A 27 -12.00 6.58 3.96
CA ARG A 27 -11.87 5.12 3.78
C ARG A 27 -12.22 4.66 2.36
N SER A 28 -13.25 5.24 1.75
CA SER A 28 -13.66 4.91 0.39
C SER A 28 -12.62 5.36 -0.64
N ALA A 29 -11.93 6.49 -0.40
CA ALA A 29 -10.83 6.94 -1.24
C ALA A 29 -9.58 6.05 -1.12
N VAL A 30 -9.30 5.50 0.07
CA VAL A 30 -8.27 4.45 0.25
C VAL A 30 -8.56 3.25 -0.65
N TRP A 31 -9.81 2.75 -0.64
CA TRP A 31 -10.19 1.62 -1.48
C TRP A 31 -9.98 1.88 -2.98
N LYS A 32 -10.42 3.04 -3.48
CA LYS A 32 -10.20 3.43 -4.88
C LYS A 32 -8.71 3.47 -5.25
N ARG A 33 -7.86 4.00 -4.36
CA ARG A 33 -6.40 4.02 -4.57
C ARG A 33 -5.80 2.62 -4.59
N LEU A 34 -6.26 1.70 -3.74
CA LEU A 34 -5.82 0.31 -3.77
C LEU A 34 -6.17 -0.36 -5.10
N GLN A 35 -7.41 -0.20 -5.58
CA GLN A 35 -7.83 -0.74 -6.88
C GLN A 35 -6.99 -0.18 -8.03
N HIS A 36 -6.65 1.11 -7.97
CA HIS A 36 -5.79 1.73 -8.97
C HIS A 36 -4.37 1.16 -8.94
N LEU A 37 -3.77 0.98 -7.76
CA LEU A 37 -2.46 0.33 -7.60
C LEU A 37 -2.47 -1.13 -8.08
N GLU A 38 -3.57 -1.84 -7.85
CA GLU A 38 -3.78 -3.20 -8.34
C GLU A 38 -3.73 -3.24 -9.88
N ALA A 39 -4.45 -2.32 -10.53
CA ALA A 39 -4.53 -2.23 -11.98
C ALA A 39 -3.23 -1.74 -12.65
N GLU A 40 -2.57 -0.74 -12.08
CA GLU A 40 -1.37 -0.14 -12.68
C GLU A 40 -0.11 -0.98 -12.50
N HIS A 41 0.01 -1.68 -11.37
CA HIS A 41 1.24 -2.37 -10.99
C HIS A 41 1.08 -3.90 -10.88
N GLY A 42 -0.09 -4.44 -11.22
CA GLY A 42 -0.36 -5.87 -11.10
C GLY A 42 -0.25 -6.39 -9.67
N LEU A 43 -0.42 -5.50 -8.68
CA LEU A 43 -0.37 -5.87 -7.28
C LEU A 43 -1.61 -6.67 -6.91
N GLN A 44 -1.58 -7.29 -5.75
CA GLN A 44 -2.72 -8.02 -5.20
C GLN A 44 -2.87 -7.62 -3.73
N PHE A 45 -4.09 -7.29 -3.31
CA PHE A 45 -4.38 -6.93 -1.93
C PHE A 45 -5.40 -7.90 -1.32
N HIS A 46 -5.12 -8.37 -0.11
CA HIS A 46 -6.13 -9.05 0.68
C HIS A 46 -6.98 -8.03 1.44
N LYS A 47 -8.30 -8.16 1.31
CA LYS A 47 -9.29 -7.36 2.03
C LYS A 47 -10.11 -8.26 2.93
N VAL A 48 -10.15 -7.94 4.22
CA VAL A 48 -10.98 -8.64 5.21
C VAL A 48 -11.92 -7.64 5.86
N ARG A 49 -13.23 -7.92 5.79
CA ARG A 49 -14.26 -7.07 6.40
C ARG A 49 -13.99 -6.94 7.90
N GLY A 50 -13.98 -5.70 8.40
CA GLY A 50 -13.72 -5.40 9.82
C GLY A 50 -12.24 -5.45 10.24
N ARG A 51 -11.32 -5.89 9.36
CA ARG A 51 -9.88 -5.98 9.67
C ARG A 51 -9.04 -5.04 8.80
N GLY A 52 -9.40 -4.85 7.53
CA GLY A 52 -8.74 -3.91 6.64
C GLY A 52 -8.05 -4.56 5.44
N TYR A 53 -6.89 -4.02 5.07
CA TYR A 53 -6.18 -4.31 3.83
C TYR A 53 -4.72 -4.68 4.10
N ARG A 54 -4.17 -5.62 3.33
CA ARG A 54 -2.73 -5.91 3.28
C ARG A 54 -2.30 -6.28 1.87
N LEU A 55 -1.02 -6.16 1.58
CA LEU A 55 -0.45 -6.77 0.36
C LEU A 55 -0.56 -8.30 0.42
N ALA A 56 -0.86 -8.92 -0.71
CA ALA A 56 -0.93 -10.38 -0.82
C ALA A 56 0.46 -11.04 -0.73
N SER A 57 1.46 -10.36 -1.28
CA SER A 57 2.87 -10.75 -1.22
C SER A 57 3.71 -9.63 -0.61
N PRO A 58 4.76 -9.93 0.16
CA PRO A 58 5.70 -8.93 0.62
C PRO A 58 6.25 -8.11 -0.56
N LEU A 59 6.29 -6.79 -0.41
CA LEU A 59 6.81 -5.88 -1.43
C LEU A 59 8.05 -5.19 -0.88
N SER A 60 9.19 -5.40 -1.54
CA SER A 60 10.40 -4.64 -1.27
C SER A 60 10.45 -3.44 -2.21
N LEU A 61 10.22 -2.25 -1.67
CA LEU A 61 10.37 -1.02 -2.44
C LEU A 61 11.85 -0.69 -2.60
N LEU A 62 12.28 -0.43 -3.84
CA LEU A 62 13.64 0.03 -4.12
C LEU A 62 13.83 1.44 -3.54
N ASP A 63 14.91 1.64 -2.79
CA ASP A 63 15.33 2.97 -2.36
C ASP A 63 16.30 3.51 -3.41
N PRO A 64 15.96 4.57 -4.16
CA PRO A 64 16.85 5.13 -5.18
C PRO A 64 18.20 5.58 -4.60
N ARG A 65 18.27 5.90 -3.30
CA ARG A 65 19.53 6.25 -2.62
C ARG A 65 20.44 5.05 -2.35
N LYS A 66 19.94 3.82 -2.50
CA LYS A 66 20.71 2.57 -2.36
C LYS A 66 21.12 1.96 -3.70
N ILE A 67 20.70 2.55 -4.81
CA ILE A 67 21.01 2.06 -6.16
C ILE A 67 22.40 2.54 -6.62
N ASP A 68 23.03 3.47 -5.88
CA ASP A 68 24.31 4.05 -6.22
C ASP A 68 25.45 3.36 -5.45
N SER A 69 26.33 2.64 -6.17
CA SER A 69 27.75 2.39 -5.81
C SER A 69 28.47 1.36 -6.70
N LEU A 70 28.01 1.09 -7.93
CA LEU A 70 28.74 0.22 -8.87
C LEU A 70 28.65 0.72 -10.31
N TRP A 71 29.21 1.89 -10.58
CA TRP A 71 29.74 2.27 -11.89
C TRP A 71 30.99 3.13 -11.71
#